data_AF-A0A537NSJ9-F1
#
_entry.id   AF-A0A537NSJ9-F1
#
_cell.length_a   1.000
_cell.length_b   1.000
_cell.length_c   1.000
_cell.angle_alpha   90.00
_cell.angle_beta   90.00
_cell.angle_gamma   90.00
#
_symmetry.space_group_name_H-M   'P 1'
#
loop_
_entity.id
_entity.type
_entity.pdbx_description
1 polymer ?
#
loop_
_entity_poly.entity_id
_entity_poly.type
_entity_poly.pdbx_seq_one_letter_code
_entity_poly.pdbx_strand_id
1 'polypeptide(L)'
;GISAPKSTTYELINLLLKANMIEYADKEGRVFLGRKLYFLGLAYQMQFDLTRECKAYLDHLAQVTHETSQLCMLDGNKYTVAMMREGVRPFRISSDIGERIPITWTASGRLLVSHMSDAEILDFIPEGDFILPNGSRLAPERFLSDVARARAAQFYSFDSQADNFTHCFAAPIYQNGAT
;
A
#
# COMPACT_ATOMS: atom_id res chain seq x y z
N GLY A 1 -18.47 -11.16 -6.02
CA GLY A 1 -18.13 -12.59 -6.17
C GLY A 1 -17.26 -12.77 -7.39
N ILE A 2 -16.45 -13.84 -7.46
CA ILE A 2 -15.38 -14.05 -8.46
C ILE A 2 -15.86 -14.39 -9.89
N SER A 3 -17.09 -14.03 -10.27
CA SER A 3 -17.66 -14.24 -11.62
C SER A 3 -17.47 -15.66 -12.20
N ALA A 4 -17.61 -16.70 -11.37
CA ALA A 4 -17.44 -18.10 -11.74
C ALA A 4 -18.67 -18.95 -11.37
N PRO A 5 -18.90 -20.10 -12.06
CA PRO A 5 -19.95 -21.04 -11.67
C PRO A 5 -19.80 -21.52 -10.21
N LYS A 6 -20.92 -21.87 -9.59
CA LYS A 6 -20.94 -22.36 -8.20
C LYS A 6 -20.06 -23.61 -8.02
N SER A 7 -20.13 -24.57 -8.95
CA SER A 7 -19.32 -25.80 -8.90
C SER A 7 -17.82 -25.49 -8.87
N THR A 8 -17.33 -24.65 -9.77
CA THR A 8 -15.92 -24.21 -9.82
C THR A 8 -15.50 -23.47 -8.57
N THR A 9 -16.38 -22.63 -8.02
CA THR A 9 -16.10 -21.92 -6.75
C THR A 9 -15.93 -22.91 -5.60
N TYR A 10 -16.80 -23.92 -5.49
CA TYR A 10 -16.68 -24.96 -4.46
C TYR A 10 -15.43 -25.83 -4.63
N GLU A 11 -15.06 -26.18 -5.86
CA GLU A 11 -13.82 -26.91 -6.15
C GLU A 11 -12.59 -26.12 -5.70
N LEU A 12 -12.52 -24.83 -6.01
CA LEU A 12 -11.45 -23.94 -5.56
C LEU A 12 -11.38 -23.82 -4.02
N ILE A 13 -12.53 -23.64 -3.37
CA ILE A 13 -12.61 -23.60 -1.90
C ILE A 13 -12.09 -24.92 -1.30
N ASN A 14 -12.52 -26.06 -1.83
CA ASN A 14 -12.08 -27.37 -1.37
C ASN A 14 -10.58 -27.60 -1.58
N LEU A 15 -10.00 -27.09 -2.67
CA LEU A 15 -8.57 -27.14 -2.92
C LEU A 15 -7.80 -26.29 -1.89
N LEU A 16 -8.25 -25.06 -1.62
CA LEU A 16 -7.64 -24.17 -0.65
C LEU A 16 -7.74 -24.71 0.79
N LEU A 17 -8.87 -25.33 1.16
CA LEU A 17 -9.06 -26.03 2.43
C LEU A 17 -8.09 -27.21 2.56
N LYS A 18 -7.97 -28.05 1.52
CA LYS A 18 -7.01 -29.17 1.51
C LYS A 18 -5.56 -28.70 1.62
N ALA A 19 -5.24 -27.54 1.05
CA ALA A 19 -3.94 -26.91 1.16
C ALA A 19 -3.71 -26.16 2.50
N ASN A 20 -4.71 -26.11 3.40
CA ASN A 20 -4.72 -25.36 4.65
C ASN A 20 -4.51 -23.84 4.47
N MET A 21 -4.79 -23.33 3.27
CA MET A 21 -4.69 -21.90 2.94
C MET A 21 -5.91 -21.13 3.44
N ILE A 22 -7.05 -21.80 3.55
CA ILE A 22 -8.25 -21.32 4.25
C ILE A 22 -8.72 -22.38 5.22
N GLU A 23 -9.48 -21.98 6.23
CA GLU A 23 -10.09 -22.84 7.25
C GLU A 23 -11.56 -22.43 7.45
N TYR A 24 -12.40 -23.35 7.95
CA TYR A 24 -13.76 -22.98 8.34
C TYR A 24 -13.71 -22.09 9.58
N ALA A 25 -14.31 -20.90 9.48
CA ALA A 25 -14.43 -19.94 10.57
C ALA A 25 -15.51 -20.36 11.58
N ASP A 26 -16.48 -21.16 11.15
CA ASP A 26 -17.62 -21.60 11.95
C ASP A 26 -18.34 -22.82 11.36
N LYS A 27 -19.48 -23.17 11.96
CA LYS A 27 -20.32 -24.31 11.58
C LYS A 27 -21.24 -23.99 10.40
N GLU A 28 -21.43 -22.72 10.08
CA GLU A 28 -22.25 -22.23 8.97
C GLU A 28 -21.50 -22.29 7.63
N GLY A 29 -20.24 -22.70 7.63
CA GLY A 29 -19.44 -22.91 6.44
C GLY A 29 -18.76 -21.64 5.92
N ARG A 30 -18.72 -20.56 6.74
CA ARG A 30 -17.89 -19.40 6.41
C ARG A 30 -16.43 -19.82 6.51
N VAL A 31 -15.59 -19.27 5.62
CA VAL A 31 -14.16 -19.58 5.57
C VAL A 31 -13.34 -18.33 5.89
N PHE A 32 -12.18 -18.52 6.51
CA PHE A 32 -11.21 -17.48 6.81
C PHE A 32 -9.79 -17.93 6.44
N LEU A 33 -8.81 -17.04 6.51
CA LEU A 33 -7.41 -17.37 6.24
C LEU A 33 -6.93 -18.50 7.17
N GLY A 34 -6.35 -19.55 6.58
CA GLY A 34 -5.82 -20.70 7.30
C GLY A 34 -4.39 -20.45 7.79
N ARG A 35 -3.95 -21.25 8.76
CA ARG A 35 -2.63 -21.07 9.42
C ARG A 35 -1.45 -21.20 8.45
N LYS A 36 -1.62 -21.91 7.32
CA LYS A 36 -0.55 -22.05 6.32
C LYS A 36 -0.12 -20.68 5.77
N LEU A 37 -1.07 -19.77 5.58
CA LEU A 37 -0.79 -18.42 5.09
C LEU A 37 0.10 -17.62 6.07
N TYR A 38 -0.11 -17.77 7.38
CA TYR A 38 0.74 -17.15 8.38
C TYR A 38 2.21 -17.60 8.25
N PHE A 39 2.44 -18.92 8.15
CA PHE A 39 3.79 -19.46 8.01
C PHE A 39 4.45 -19.10 6.67
N LEU A 40 3.68 -19.05 5.57
CA LEU A 40 4.18 -18.59 4.28
C LEU A 40 4.58 -17.11 4.34
N GLY A 41 3.77 -16.27 5.01
CA GLY A 41 4.10 -14.87 5.25
C GLY A 41 5.39 -14.71 6.06
N LEU A 42 5.56 -15.48 7.14
CA LEU A 42 6.81 -15.48 7.92
C LEU A 42 8.01 -15.91 7.09
N ALA A 43 7.88 -16.99 6.30
CA ALA A 43 8.96 -17.48 5.45
C ALA A 43 9.37 -16.42 4.41
N TYR A 44 8.39 -15.77 3.78
CA TYR A 44 8.62 -14.66 2.86
C TYR A 44 9.37 -13.50 3.55
N GLN A 45 8.91 -13.07 4.74
CA GLN A 45 9.57 -12.02 5.50
C GLN A 45 11.02 -12.34 5.89
N MET A 46 11.34 -13.62 6.16
CA MET A 46 12.71 -14.04 6.49
C MET A 46 13.64 -14.05 5.27
N GLN A 47 13.11 -14.21 4.06
CA GLN A 47 13.92 -14.26 2.84
C GLN A 47 14.23 -12.86 2.27
N PHE A 48 13.44 -11.86 2.61
CA PHE A 48 13.59 -10.49 2.10
C PHE A 48 14.36 -9.60 3.08
N ASP A 49 15.67 -9.48 2.86
CA ASP A 49 16.56 -8.59 3.64
C ASP A 49 16.02 -7.15 3.69
N LEU A 50 15.47 -6.65 2.56
CA LEU A 50 14.89 -5.32 2.47
C LEU A 50 13.77 -5.10 3.49
N THR A 51 12.90 -6.08 3.72
CA THR A 51 11.79 -5.95 4.68
C THR A 51 12.32 -5.82 6.11
N ARG A 52 13.35 -6.59 6.46
CA ARG A 52 14.01 -6.53 7.76
C ARG A 52 14.75 -5.21 7.97
N GLU A 53 15.48 -4.73 6.97
CA GLU A 53 16.17 -3.44 7.02
C GLU A 53 15.16 -2.28 7.15
N CYS A 54 14.14 -2.25 6.30
CA CYS A 54 13.07 -1.26 6.37
C CYS A 54 12.42 -1.24 7.75
N LYS A 55 12.15 -2.42 8.35
CA LYS A 55 11.61 -2.48 9.72
C LYS A 55 12.50 -1.73 10.71
N ALA A 56 13.81 -1.96 10.69
CA ALA A 56 14.74 -1.29 11.60
C ALA A 56 14.76 0.23 11.38
N TYR A 57 14.70 0.69 10.13
CA TYR A 57 14.61 2.11 9.82
C TYR A 57 13.29 2.73 10.25
N LEU A 58 12.15 2.06 10.07
CA LEU A 58 10.85 2.52 10.54
C LEU A 58 10.82 2.63 12.07
N ASP A 59 11.35 1.62 12.78
CA ASP A 59 11.47 1.62 14.24
C ASP A 59 12.29 2.84 14.70
N HIS A 60 13.45 3.08 14.06
CA HIS A 60 14.30 4.23 14.37
C HIS A 60 13.62 5.57 14.06
N LEU A 61 12.98 5.71 12.89
CA LEU A 61 12.27 6.92 12.49
C LEU A 61 11.15 7.26 13.48
N ALA A 62 10.31 6.29 13.84
CA ALA A 62 9.24 6.50 14.82
C ALA A 62 9.80 6.87 16.20
N GLN A 63 10.95 6.30 16.59
CA GLN A 63 11.61 6.63 17.85
C GLN A 63 12.14 8.07 17.89
N VAL A 64 12.77 8.55 16.82
CA VAL A 64 13.42 9.87 16.81
C VAL A 64 12.48 11.02 16.46
N THR A 65 11.44 10.77 15.65
CA THR A 65 10.46 11.80 15.26
C THR A 65 9.22 11.81 16.15
N HIS A 66 8.95 10.68 16.83
CA HIS A 66 7.70 10.40 17.53
C HIS A 66 6.46 10.35 16.62
N GLU A 67 6.64 10.37 15.30
CA GLU A 67 5.59 10.29 14.30
C GLU A 67 5.48 8.87 13.72
N THR A 68 4.31 8.56 13.15
CA THR A 68 4.10 7.29 12.44
C THR A 68 4.97 7.23 11.19
N SER A 69 5.67 6.10 11.01
CA SER A 69 6.48 5.83 9.82
C SER A 69 5.92 4.62 9.07
N GLN A 70 5.94 4.69 7.73
CA GLN A 70 5.33 3.69 6.86
C GLN A 70 6.28 3.30 5.72
N LEU A 71 6.34 2.01 5.42
CA LEU A 71 6.85 1.48 4.16
C LEU A 71 5.66 1.24 3.24
N CYS A 72 5.72 1.85 2.06
CA CYS A 72 4.61 1.84 1.12
C CYS A 72 5.04 1.25 -0.22
N MET A 73 4.09 0.65 -0.93
CA MET A 73 4.34 0.08 -2.24
C MET A 73 3.09 0.17 -3.13
N LEU A 74 3.25 -0.19 -4.40
CA LEU A 74 2.13 -0.35 -5.33
C LEU A 74 1.54 -1.76 -5.19
N ASP A 75 0.20 -1.84 -5.20
CA ASP A 75 -0.57 -3.06 -5.37
C ASP A 75 -1.49 -2.90 -6.60
N GLY A 76 -0.96 -3.30 -7.75
CA GLY A 76 -1.51 -2.90 -9.05
C GLY A 76 -1.52 -1.37 -9.17
N ASN A 77 -2.65 -0.80 -9.60
CA ASN A 77 -2.84 0.65 -9.75
C ASN A 77 -3.26 1.37 -8.45
N LYS A 78 -2.92 0.80 -7.29
CA LYS A 78 -3.24 1.36 -5.98
C LYS A 78 -1.99 1.45 -5.13
N TYR A 79 -2.00 2.38 -4.19
CA TYR A 79 -1.02 2.45 -3.11
C TYR A 79 -1.46 1.52 -1.98
N THR A 80 -0.51 0.93 -1.26
CA THR A 80 -0.75 0.25 0.01
C THR A 80 0.40 0.43 1.00
N VAL A 81 0.08 0.37 2.29
CA VAL A 81 1.06 0.30 3.38
C VAL A 81 1.46 -1.17 3.59
N ALA A 82 2.73 -1.50 3.34
CA ALA A 82 3.27 -2.83 3.54
C ALA A 82 3.72 -3.05 4.99
N MET A 83 4.24 -2.01 5.64
CA MET A 83 4.67 -2.04 7.03
C MET A 83 4.51 -0.68 7.67
N MET A 84 4.18 -0.65 8.96
CA MET A 84 4.03 0.58 9.73
C MET A 84 4.62 0.45 11.13
N ARG A 85 5.14 1.58 11.63
CA ARG A 85 5.38 1.80 13.06
C ARG A 85 4.65 3.04 13.51
N GLU A 86 3.68 2.85 14.39
CA GLU A 86 2.92 3.94 15.01
C GLU A 86 3.86 4.78 15.88
N GLY A 87 3.71 6.10 15.79
CA GLY A 87 4.36 7.03 16.70
C GLY A 87 3.72 7.02 18.09
N VAL A 88 4.23 7.88 18.98
CA VAL A 88 3.75 7.98 20.38
C VAL A 88 2.56 8.94 20.49
N ARG A 89 2.29 9.73 19.45
CA ARG A 89 1.20 10.71 19.45
C ARG A 89 -0.15 10.03 19.24
N PRO A 90 -1.24 10.54 19.86
CA PRO A 90 -2.58 9.98 19.75
C PRO A 90 -3.21 10.17 18.34
N PHE A 91 -2.49 10.77 17.39
CA PHE A 91 -2.95 10.97 16.03
C PHE A 91 -2.64 9.73 15.18
N ARG A 92 -3.70 9.07 14.69
CA ARG A 92 -3.57 7.91 13.80
C ARG A 92 -3.76 8.35 12.35
N ILE A 93 -2.81 7.97 11.49
CA ILE A 93 -2.95 8.07 10.04
C ILE A 93 -4.02 7.08 9.61
N SER A 94 -4.91 7.47 8.69
CA SER A 94 -6.11 6.69 8.33
C SER A 94 -5.81 5.36 7.61
N SER A 95 -4.68 5.25 6.91
CA SER A 95 -4.40 4.10 6.04
C SER A 95 -3.84 2.92 6.81
N ASP A 96 -4.62 1.85 6.94
CA ASP A 96 -4.19 0.61 7.57
C ASP A 96 -3.28 -0.23 6.66
N ILE A 97 -2.52 -1.16 7.27
CA ILE A 97 -1.67 -2.12 6.52
C ILE A 97 -2.54 -2.95 5.58
N GLY A 98 -2.15 -3.00 4.29
CA GLY A 98 -2.84 -3.78 3.26
C GLY A 98 -4.09 -3.11 2.67
N GLU A 99 -4.47 -1.91 3.14
CA GLU A 99 -5.54 -1.15 2.50
C GLU A 99 -5.10 -0.65 1.12
N ARG A 100 -6.01 -0.67 0.14
CA ARG A 100 -5.76 -0.20 -1.21
C ARG A 100 -6.40 1.19 -1.39
N ILE A 101 -5.57 2.22 -1.49
CA ILE A 101 -6.04 3.60 -1.69
C ILE A 101 -5.51 4.22 -2.98
N PRO A 102 -6.18 5.24 -3.53
CA PRO A 102 -5.70 5.96 -4.72
C PRO A 102 -4.29 6.54 -4.56
N ILE A 103 -3.46 6.35 -5.58
CA ILE A 103 -2.06 6.83 -5.64
C ILE A 103 -2.00 8.37 -5.52
N THR A 104 -2.95 9.04 -6.16
CA THR A 104 -3.16 10.49 -6.19
C THR A 104 -3.45 11.11 -4.83
N TRP A 105 -3.74 10.32 -3.80
CA TRP A 105 -4.07 10.83 -2.46
C TRP A 105 -2.85 10.93 -1.55
N THR A 106 -1.71 10.31 -1.90
CA THR A 106 -0.59 10.14 -0.96
C THR A 106 0.72 10.77 -1.44
N ALA A 107 1.59 11.16 -0.50
CA ALA A 107 2.92 11.72 -0.82
C ALA A 107 3.76 10.67 -1.55
N SER A 108 3.83 9.48 -0.95
CA SER A 108 4.56 8.33 -1.47
C SER A 108 4.03 7.91 -2.85
N GLY A 109 2.74 8.07 -3.12
CA GLY A 109 2.16 7.76 -4.44
C GLY A 109 2.84 8.52 -5.58
N ARG A 110 3.20 9.80 -5.37
CA ARG A 110 3.96 10.58 -6.37
C ARG A 110 5.33 9.97 -6.65
N LEU A 111 6.01 9.52 -5.60
CA LEU A 111 7.34 8.90 -5.69
C LEU A 111 7.28 7.50 -6.30
N LEU A 112 6.26 6.70 -5.96
CA LEU A 112 6.09 5.34 -6.47
C LEU A 112 5.91 5.31 -7.98
N VAL A 113 5.20 6.28 -8.56
CA VAL A 113 5.04 6.39 -10.02
C VAL A 113 6.09 7.28 -10.68
N SER A 114 7.03 7.83 -9.92
CA SER A 114 8.02 8.79 -10.43
C SER A 114 9.00 8.20 -11.43
N HIS A 115 9.09 6.88 -11.59
CA HIS A 115 9.91 6.26 -12.63
C HIS A 115 9.20 6.15 -13.99
N MET A 116 7.88 6.33 -14.02
CA MET A 116 7.05 6.25 -15.24
C MET A 116 7.04 7.58 -16.01
N SER A 117 6.80 7.53 -17.32
CA SER A 117 6.48 8.71 -18.13
C SER A 117 5.08 9.24 -17.83
N ASP A 118 4.82 10.51 -18.18
CA ASP A 118 3.52 11.15 -17.92
C ASP A 118 2.35 10.38 -18.57
N ALA A 119 2.55 9.84 -19.78
CA ALA A 119 1.54 9.04 -20.46
C ALA A 119 1.26 7.72 -19.73
N GLU A 120 2.31 7.03 -19.27
CA GLU A 120 2.17 5.79 -18.48
C GLU A 120 1.46 6.06 -17.14
N ILE A 121 1.75 7.18 -16.47
CA ILE A 121 1.08 7.55 -15.22
C ILE A 121 -0.42 7.74 -15.44
N LEU A 122 -0.81 8.44 -16.52
CA LEU A 122 -2.21 8.71 -16.81
C LEU A 122 -2.99 7.46 -17.25
N ASP A 123 -2.33 6.52 -17.94
CA ASP A 123 -2.94 5.23 -18.30
C ASP A 123 -3.04 4.29 -17.08
N PHE A 124 -2.05 4.35 -16.19
CA PHE A 124 -1.97 3.50 -15.00
C PHE A 124 -3.02 3.87 -13.93
N ILE A 125 -3.29 5.17 -13.75
CA ILE A 125 -4.17 5.68 -12.69
C ILE A 125 -5.61 5.82 -13.22
N PRO A 126 -6.61 5.14 -12.62
CA PRO A 126 -8.02 5.30 -13.02
C PRO A 126 -8.51 6.74 -12.91
N GLU A 127 -9.36 7.20 -13.82
CA GLU A 127 -9.87 8.58 -13.79
C GLU A 127 -10.56 8.94 -12.46
N GLY A 128 -11.30 8.00 -11.88
CA GLY A 128 -11.98 8.19 -10.59
C GLY A 128 -11.04 8.41 -9.40
N ASP A 129 -9.78 7.98 -9.49
CA ASP A 129 -8.79 8.16 -8.43
C ASP A 129 -8.36 9.63 -8.30
N PHE A 130 -8.61 10.49 -9.30
CA PHE A 130 -8.35 11.92 -9.21
C PHE A 130 -9.38 12.68 -8.37
N ILE A 131 -10.46 12.02 -7.92
CA ILE A 131 -11.40 12.60 -6.96
C ILE A 131 -10.85 12.38 -5.55
N LEU A 132 -10.62 13.47 -4.82
CA LEU A 132 -10.10 13.45 -3.45
C LEU A 132 -11.22 13.14 -2.43
N PRO A 133 -10.89 12.75 -1.19
CA PRO A 133 -11.90 12.44 -0.16
C PRO A 133 -12.86 13.57 0.17
N ASN A 134 -12.44 14.82 -0.01
CA ASN A 134 -13.30 16.00 0.13
C ASN A 134 -14.24 16.25 -1.07
N GLY A 135 -14.22 15.38 -2.09
CA GLY A 135 -15.03 15.47 -3.31
C GLY A 135 -14.46 16.36 -4.40
N SER A 136 -13.38 17.09 -4.14
CA SER A 136 -12.72 17.92 -5.17
C SER A 136 -11.90 17.06 -6.13
N ARG A 137 -11.71 17.54 -7.37
CA ARG A 137 -10.89 16.85 -8.38
C ARG A 137 -9.48 17.43 -8.39
N LEU A 138 -8.48 16.57 -8.21
CA LEU A 138 -7.09 16.89 -8.47
C LEU A 138 -6.87 16.91 -9.99
N ALA A 139 -6.41 18.04 -10.53
CA ALA A 139 -6.06 18.14 -11.95
C ALA A 139 -4.90 17.18 -12.29
N PRO A 140 -5.02 16.35 -13.35
CA PRO A 140 -3.95 15.43 -13.74
C PRO A 140 -2.62 16.13 -13.99
N GLU A 141 -2.63 17.31 -14.61
CA GLU A 141 -1.44 18.11 -14.90
C GLU A 141 -0.76 18.57 -13.60
N ARG A 142 -1.56 18.86 -12.57
CA ARG A 142 -1.03 19.20 -11.25
C ARG A 142 -0.35 17.98 -10.61
N PHE A 143 -0.98 16.81 -10.70
CA PHE A 143 -0.39 15.59 -10.18
C PHE A 143 0.93 15.24 -10.89
N LEU A 144 0.98 15.35 -12.22
CA LEU A 144 2.20 15.14 -13.00
C LEU A 144 3.31 16.12 -12.62
N SER A 145 2.96 17.40 -12.42
CA SER A 145 3.91 18.40 -11.91
C SER A 145 4.45 18.03 -10.52
N ASP A 146 3.59 17.55 -9.62
CA ASP A 146 4.00 17.06 -8.30
C ASP A 146 4.94 15.85 -8.40
N VAL A 147 4.67 14.91 -9.30
CA VAL A 147 5.52 13.75 -9.58
C VAL A 147 6.90 14.18 -10.12
N ALA A 148 6.93 15.11 -11.07
CA ALA A 148 8.18 15.63 -11.62
C ALA A 148 9.03 16.34 -10.53
N ARG A 149 8.40 17.11 -9.65
CA ARG A 149 9.08 17.72 -8.48
C ARG A 149 9.61 16.65 -7.53
N ALA A 150 8.80 15.63 -7.22
CA ALA A 150 9.20 14.53 -6.36
C ALA A 150 10.39 13.74 -6.92
N ARG A 151 10.38 13.46 -8.23
CA ARG A 151 11.47 12.82 -8.97
C ARG A 151 12.77 13.62 -8.84
N ALA A 152 12.72 14.93 -9.12
CA ALA A 152 13.90 15.78 -9.09
C ALA A 152 14.46 15.97 -7.67
N ALA A 153 13.59 16.11 -6.68
CA ALA A 153 13.97 16.35 -5.30
C ALA A 153 14.37 15.09 -4.54
N GLN A 154 13.98 13.89 -5.01
CA GLN A 154 14.14 12.62 -4.30
C GLN A 154 13.41 12.57 -2.95
N PHE A 155 12.39 13.42 -2.78
CA PHE A 155 11.43 13.37 -1.68
C PHE A 155 10.17 14.13 -2.10
N TYR A 156 9.08 13.96 -1.36
CA TYR A 156 7.89 14.77 -1.51
C TYR A 156 7.24 15.04 -0.16
N SER A 157 6.89 16.29 0.08
CA SER A 157 6.20 16.72 1.29
C SER A 157 4.95 17.52 0.92
N PHE A 158 3.81 17.18 1.52
CA PHE A 158 2.58 17.94 1.31
C PHE A 158 1.59 17.72 2.46
N ASP A 159 0.70 18.69 2.61
CA ASP A 159 -0.47 18.55 3.47
C ASP A 159 -1.49 17.65 2.77
N SER A 160 -1.81 16.53 3.41
CA SER A 160 -2.82 15.60 2.95
C SER A 160 -4.14 16.33 2.77
N GLN A 161 -4.68 16.24 1.56
CA GLN A 161 -6.06 16.68 1.30
C GLN A 161 -7.07 15.57 1.55
N ALA A 162 -6.59 14.36 1.88
CA ALA A 162 -7.41 13.20 2.18
C ALA A 162 -7.90 13.20 3.63
N ASP A 163 -7.04 13.62 4.56
CA ASP A 163 -7.34 13.72 5.99
C ASP A 163 -6.96 15.13 6.47
N ASN A 164 -7.93 15.86 7.03
CA ASN A 164 -7.65 17.16 7.64
C ASN A 164 -6.54 16.99 8.71
N PHE A 165 -5.53 17.88 8.66
CA PHE A 165 -4.42 18.00 9.62
C PHE A 165 -3.25 17.00 9.52
N THR A 166 -3.13 16.24 8.43
CA THR A 166 -1.96 15.36 8.22
C THR A 166 -0.95 16.01 7.27
N HIS A 167 0.28 16.26 7.72
CA HIS A 167 1.42 16.57 6.84
C HIS A 167 2.25 15.32 6.63
N CYS A 168 2.48 14.94 5.37
CA CYS A 168 3.25 13.76 5.02
C CYS A 168 4.60 14.15 4.42
N PHE A 169 5.65 13.44 4.83
CA PHE A 169 6.96 13.47 4.19
C PHE A 169 7.28 12.06 3.68
N ALA A 170 7.66 11.94 2.41
CA ALA A 170 8.01 10.67 1.79
C ALA A 170 9.34 10.77 1.04
N ALA A 171 10.10 9.67 1.03
CA ALA A 171 11.32 9.50 0.25
C ALA A 171 11.28 8.14 -0.47
N PRO A 172 11.82 8.02 -1.69
CA PRO A 172 11.79 6.78 -2.44
C PRO A 172 12.82 5.79 -1.89
N ILE A 173 12.49 4.51 -1.94
CA ILE A 173 13.42 3.41 -1.69
C ILE A 173 13.62 2.69 -3.01
N TYR A 174 14.87 2.61 -3.46
CA TYR A 174 15.23 1.90 -4.68
C TYR A 174 15.82 0.54 -4.31
N GLN A 175 15.25 -0.52 -4.87
CA GLN A 175 15.87 -1.83 -4.81
C GLN A 175 16.76 -1.99 -6.04
N ASN A 176 18.08 -2.05 -5.83
CA ASN A 176 19.01 -2.39 -6.91
C ASN A 176 18.73 -3.84 -7.35
N GLY A 177 18.25 -4.01 -8.59
CA GLY A 177 18.16 -5.34 -9.22
C GLY A 177 16.79 -5.82 -9.68
N ALA A 178 15.78 -4.97 -9.86
CA ALA A 178 14.60 -5.35 -10.63
C ALA A 178 14.88 -5.16 -12.14
N THR A 179 15.42 -6.21 -12.77
CA THR A 179 15.18 -6.48 -14.19
C THR A 179 13.81 -7.09 -14.38
#